data_AF-A0A2S9BKR0-F1
#
_entry.id   AF-A0A2S9BKR0-F1
#
_cell.length_a   1.000
_cell.length_b   1.000
_cell.length_c   1.000
_cell.angle_alpha   90.00
_cell.angle_beta   90.00
_cell.angle_gamma   90.00
#
_symmetry.space_group_name_H-M   'P 1'
#
loop_
_entity.id
_entity.type
_entity.pdbx_description
1 polymer ?
#
loop_
_entity_poly.entity_id
_entity_poly.type
_entity_poly.pdbx_seq_one_letter_code
_entity_poly.pdbx_strand_id
1 'polypeptide(L)'
;MTDETVTAQRLVRRFARETNLLVSGRDFSVVGSDAVAEALRQLLPALGAHLGDGGVTFVTGEAPEILLDGHPLPARKTAEDRVDAAGRHMPVSSDLARRLGEKGTVRGVRIGIAMVLEPKTAQLALLLRDAGATVAVYAHPDEIDVEVAAVLRARGVPVDGDPTLSGAAERTAAVSFLRRGFDLLLDDGSHLIRLAHEEGIATELKGAAEETTSGLTPLRLMQREGVLQIPVIAVNDALTKTSFDNRYGTGQSCVFAIADALDAAGIDIRDQPAVVVGYGPVGEGVAAHLRALGVQVAVTETDPVRALRAAHDGHRIGRLHDLAPGALVVSATGAPHTVDAEVLRTAAVVAVAGGIPHEIDLDPSTLRPYAGENGEAPPFVERAGDGALVIARGGCVNLSAGEGNPIEIMDLSFAVQLFAVEYLLTHDLPAGVHPLPPEADTTIGTAALAARGEHIDERSPAQVDALREWRSPRFPGASA
;
A
#
# COMPACT_ATOMS: atom_id res chain seq x y z
N MET A 1 -0.33 36.13 -3.74
CA MET A 1 -1.10 35.51 -4.84
C MET A 1 -1.08 34.03 -4.55
N THR A 2 -2.24 33.38 -4.56
CA THR A 2 -2.33 31.92 -4.36
C THR A 2 -1.62 31.26 -5.53
N ASP A 3 -0.64 30.42 -5.26
CA ASP A 3 0.02 29.64 -6.31
C ASP A 3 -0.98 28.65 -6.90
N GLU A 4 -1.26 28.77 -8.19
CA GLU A 4 -2.26 27.98 -8.89
C GLU A 4 -1.86 26.50 -8.98
N THR A 5 -0.56 26.21 -8.98
CA THR A 5 -0.04 24.84 -8.89
C THR A 5 -0.36 24.23 -7.52
N VAL A 6 -0.16 24.98 -6.43
CA VAL A 6 -0.53 24.51 -5.08
C VAL A 6 -2.03 24.23 -5.01
N THR A 7 -2.83 25.12 -5.59
CA THR A 7 -4.28 24.95 -5.62
C THR A 7 -4.68 23.69 -6.39
N ALA A 8 -4.10 23.45 -7.57
CA ALA A 8 -4.32 22.22 -8.35
C ALA A 8 -3.92 20.97 -7.56
N GLN A 9 -2.76 20.97 -6.91
CA GLN A 9 -2.31 19.84 -6.10
C GLN A 9 -3.25 19.57 -4.91
N ARG A 10 -3.71 20.62 -4.22
CA ARG A 10 -4.68 20.50 -3.12
C ARG A 10 -6.01 19.92 -3.59
N LEU A 11 -6.47 20.24 -4.80
CA LEU A 11 -7.68 19.65 -5.38
C LEU A 11 -7.52 18.15 -5.63
N VAL A 12 -6.39 17.72 -6.21
CA VAL A 12 -6.11 16.29 -6.44
C VAL A 12 -5.97 15.54 -5.12
N ARG A 13 -5.25 16.09 -4.13
CA ARG A 13 -5.14 15.49 -2.79
C ARG A 13 -6.48 15.43 -2.06
N ARG A 14 -7.32 16.47 -2.21
CA ARG A 14 -8.69 16.49 -1.68
C ARG A 14 -9.53 15.35 -2.27
N PHE A 15 -9.49 15.16 -3.59
CA PHE A 15 -10.14 14.01 -4.23
C PHE A 15 -9.68 12.69 -3.62
N ALA A 16 -8.37 12.46 -3.55
CA ALA A 16 -7.80 11.22 -3.02
C ALA A 16 -8.19 11.00 -1.54
N ARG A 17 -8.16 12.05 -0.71
CA ARG A 17 -8.53 11.97 0.71
C ARG A 17 -10.03 11.73 0.92
N GLU A 18 -10.88 12.44 0.19
CA GLU A 18 -12.34 12.34 0.35
C GLU A 18 -12.90 11.02 -0.20
N THR A 19 -12.20 10.36 -1.12
CA THR A 19 -12.68 9.13 -1.78
C THR A 19 -11.87 7.88 -1.44
N ASN A 20 -10.60 8.01 -1.05
CA ASN A 20 -9.62 6.92 -0.95
C ASN A 20 -9.44 6.17 -2.29
N LEU A 21 -9.52 6.89 -3.41
CA LEU A 21 -9.36 6.33 -4.75
C LEU A 21 -8.01 6.69 -5.38
N LEU A 22 -7.62 5.89 -6.36
CA LEU A 22 -6.37 6.07 -7.09
C LEU A 22 -6.54 7.19 -8.14
N VAL A 23 -5.48 7.98 -8.34
CA VAL A 23 -5.37 8.96 -9.42
C VAL A 23 -4.81 8.31 -10.69
N SER A 24 -3.76 7.49 -10.55
CA SER A 24 -3.13 6.81 -11.68
C SER A 24 -4.08 5.85 -12.39
N GLY A 25 -4.06 5.85 -13.73
CA GLY A 25 -4.88 4.99 -14.58
C GLY A 25 -6.37 5.32 -14.58
N ARG A 26 -6.76 6.48 -14.02
CA ARG A 26 -8.14 6.97 -14.00
C ARG A 26 -8.31 8.11 -14.99
N ASP A 27 -9.49 8.19 -15.59
CA ASP A 27 -9.90 9.30 -16.43
C ASP A 27 -10.36 10.51 -15.60
N PHE A 28 -9.86 11.68 -15.99
CA PHE A 28 -10.24 12.96 -15.44
C PHE A 28 -10.60 13.95 -16.54
N SER A 29 -11.59 14.78 -16.25
CA SER A 29 -11.96 15.95 -17.06
C SER A 29 -11.71 17.23 -16.26
N VAL A 30 -11.23 18.28 -16.94
CA VAL A 30 -10.95 19.59 -16.30
C VAL A 30 -11.75 20.67 -17.02
N VAL A 31 -12.77 21.17 -16.34
CA VAL A 31 -13.67 22.23 -16.81
C VAL A 31 -13.21 23.57 -16.24
N GLY A 32 -12.82 24.49 -17.12
CA GLY A 32 -12.33 25.81 -16.76
C GLY A 32 -11.17 26.27 -17.65
N SER A 33 -10.89 27.57 -17.65
CA SER A 33 -9.83 28.19 -18.46
C SER A 33 -8.86 29.05 -17.65
N ASP A 34 -8.98 29.02 -16.32
CA ASP A 34 -8.05 29.69 -15.41
C ASP A 34 -6.72 28.92 -15.27
N ALA A 35 -5.75 29.53 -14.59
CA ALA A 35 -4.43 28.94 -14.39
C ALA A 35 -4.43 27.68 -13.49
N VAL A 36 -5.45 27.47 -12.64
CA VAL A 36 -5.61 26.23 -11.88
C VAL A 36 -6.02 25.09 -12.81
N ALA A 37 -6.91 25.36 -13.78
CA ALA A 37 -7.28 24.38 -14.80
C ALA A 37 -6.07 23.95 -15.64
N GLU A 38 -5.21 24.90 -16.03
CA GLU A 38 -3.97 24.58 -16.76
C GLU A 38 -3.01 23.76 -15.90
N ALA A 39 -2.82 24.13 -14.63
CA ALA A 39 -1.98 23.36 -13.71
C ALA A 39 -2.52 21.93 -13.49
N LEU A 40 -3.84 21.74 -13.39
CA LEU A 40 -4.45 20.41 -13.31
C LEU A 40 -4.20 19.57 -14.57
N ARG A 41 -4.30 20.17 -15.76
CA ARG A 41 -4.01 19.47 -17.04
C ARG A 41 -2.56 19.02 -17.17
N GLN A 42 -1.63 19.67 -16.47
CA GLN A 42 -0.24 19.26 -16.42
C GLN A 42 0.01 18.21 -15.31
N LEU A 43 -0.59 18.42 -14.13
CA LEU A 43 -0.40 17.57 -12.96
C LEU A 43 -1.01 16.17 -13.13
N LEU A 44 -2.21 16.08 -13.69
CA LEU A 44 -2.94 14.81 -13.79
C LEU A 44 -2.17 13.76 -14.62
N PRO A 45 -1.71 14.05 -15.85
CA PRO A 45 -0.83 13.13 -16.59
C PRO A 45 0.48 12.82 -15.87
N ALA A 46 1.07 13.78 -15.15
CA ALA A 46 2.29 13.55 -14.37
C ALA A 46 2.09 12.55 -13.22
N LEU A 47 0.86 12.43 -12.71
CA LEU A 47 0.42 11.42 -11.73
C LEU A 47 -0.11 10.14 -12.37
N GLY A 48 -0.01 10.00 -13.70
CA GLY A 48 -0.47 8.82 -14.44
C GLY A 48 -1.97 8.77 -14.71
N ALA A 49 -2.71 9.86 -14.50
CA ALA A 49 -4.10 9.97 -14.90
C ALA A 49 -4.24 10.27 -16.41
N HIS A 50 -5.38 9.93 -16.99
CA HIS A 50 -5.72 10.29 -18.37
C HIS A 50 -6.62 11.52 -18.39
N LEU A 51 -6.41 12.40 -19.38
CA LEU A 51 -7.34 13.49 -19.65
C LEU A 51 -8.39 13.01 -20.66
N GLY A 52 -9.66 13.12 -20.28
CA GLY A 52 -10.80 12.72 -21.09
C GLY A 52 -12.07 13.44 -20.67
N ASP A 53 -13.23 12.89 -21.06
CA ASP A 53 -14.55 13.47 -20.84
C ASP A 53 -15.35 12.76 -19.74
N GLY A 54 -14.76 11.76 -19.05
CA GLY A 54 -15.44 10.90 -18.08
C GLY A 54 -14.68 10.73 -16.76
N GLY A 55 -15.24 9.92 -15.86
CA GLY A 55 -14.66 9.62 -14.56
C GLY A 55 -14.78 10.79 -13.59
N VAL A 56 -13.66 11.43 -13.27
CA VAL A 56 -13.63 12.52 -12.27
C VAL A 56 -13.55 13.87 -12.95
N THR A 57 -14.47 14.78 -12.65
CA THR A 57 -14.48 16.15 -13.18
C THR A 57 -14.00 17.13 -12.13
N PHE A 58 -12.95 17.87 -12.44
CA PHE A 58 -12.59 19.10 -11.73
C PHE A 58 -13.23 20.30 -12.43
N VAL A 59 -14.09 21.03 -11.73
CA VAL A 59 -14.63 22.31 -12.19
C VAL A 59 -13.87 23.41 -11.44
N THR A 60 -13.09 24.22 -12.16
CA THR A 60 -12.29 25.31 -11.56
C THR A 60 -13.04 26.65 -11.60
N GLY A 61 -12.57 27.61 -10.80
CA GLY A 61 -13.19 28.92 -10.64
C GLY A 61 -13.07 29.43 -9.21
N GLU A 62 -13.92 30.38 -8.81
CA GLU A 62 -13.94 30.94 -7.45
C GLU A 62 -14.27 29.90 -6.38
N ALA A 63 -15.11 28.92 -6.72
CA ALA A 63 -15.49 27.80 -5.86
C ALA A 63 -15.27 26.48 -6.61
N PRO A 64 -14.08 25.87 -6.51
CA PRO A 64 -13.80 24.64 -7.21
C PRO A 64 -14.66 23.46 -6.74
N GLU A 65 -15.18 22.68 -7.68
CA GLU A 65 -15.97 21.48 -7.42
C GLU A 65 -15.26 20.23 -7.97
N ILE A 66 -15.49 19.10 -7.29
CA ILE A 66 -15.01 17.79 -7.72
C ILE A 66 -16.22 16.87 -7.85
N LEU A 67 -16.42 16.31 -9.04
CA LEU A 67 -17.49 15.38 -9.33
C LEU A 67 -16.89 14.01 -9.65
N LEU A 68 -17.50 12.94 -9.13
CA LEU A 68 -17.23 11.56 -9.49
C LEU A 68 -18.44 11.06 -10.29
N ASP A 69 -18.21 10.70 -11.56
CA ASP A 69 -19.24 10.24 -12.50
C ASP A 69 -20.43 11.22 -12.61
N GLY A 70 -20.11 12.52 -12.62
CA GLY A 70 -21.10 13.61 -12.72
C GLY A 70 -21.86 13.94 -11.43
N HIS A 71 -21.54 13.27 -10.31
CA HIS A 71 -22.14 13.52 -9.01
C HIS A 71 -21.12 14.10 -8.02
N PRO A 72 -21.55 14.91 -7.03
CA PRO A 72 -20.67 15.33 -5.94
C PRO A 72 -20.00 14.12 -5.27
N LEU A 73 -18.77 14.31 -4.78
CA LEU A 73 -18.05 13.23 -4.10
C LEU A 73 -18.91 12.60 -2.98
N PRO A 74 -18.98 11.26 -2.90
CA PRO A 74 -19.78 10.59 -1.91
C PRO A 74 -19.26 10.93 -0.50
N ALA A 75 -20.17 11.13 0.44
CA ALA A 75 -19.81 11.34 1.83
C ALA A 75 -19.18 10.05 2.41
N ARG A 76 -17.93 10.13 2.86
CA ARG A 76 -17.24 9.09 3.62
C ARG A 76 -17.05 9.54 5.07
N LYS A 77 -18.15 9.90 5.75
CA LYS A 77 -18.12 10.56 7.06
C LYS A 77 -18.07 9.59 8.23
N THR A 78 -18.70 8.42 8.08
CA THR A 78 -18.71 7.38 9.11
C THR A 78 -17.83 6.20 8.70
N ALA A 79 -17.40 5.38 9.66
CA ALA A 79 -16.71 4.14 9.35
C ALA A 79 -17.56 3.19 8.49
N GLU A 80 -18.88 3.20 8.64
CA GLU A 80 -19.79 2.44 7.79
C GLU A 80 -19.73 2.93 6.33
N ASP A 81 -19.81 4.25 6.11
CA ASP A 81 -19.65 4.82 4.76
C ASP A 81 -18.29 4.45 4.14
N ARG A 82 -17.22 4.49 4.94
CA ARG A 82 -15.85 4.15 4.49
C ARG A 82 -15.76 2.67 4.11
N VAL A 83 -16.31 1.76 4.91
CA VAL A 83 -16.36 0.32 4.63
C VAL A 83 -17.20 0.05 3.38
N ASP A 84 -18.38 0.65 3.26
CA ASP A 84 -19.26 0.43 2.10
C ASP A 84 -18.70 1.05 0.82
N ALA A 85 -17.97 2.17 0.92
CA ALA A 85 -17.21 2.73 -0.19
C ALA A 85 -16.10 1.76 -0.65
N ALA A 86 -15.37 1.15 0.29
CA ALA A 86 -14.38 0.13 -0.06
C ALA A 86 -15.02 -1.02 -0.86
N GLY A 87 -16.17 -1.54 -0.39
CA GLY A 87 -16.86 -2.64 -1.08
C GLY A 87 -17.31 -2.29 -2.50
N ARG A 88 -17.71 -1.03 -2.76
CA ARG A 88 -18.10 -0.55 -4.09
C ARG A 88 -16.93 -0.41 -5.07
N HIS A 89 -15.71 -0.23 -4.57
CA HIS A 89 -14.51 0.01 -5.38
C HIS A 89 -13.50 -1.15 -5.30
N MET A 90 -13.96 -2.35 -4.91
CA MET A 90 -13.18 -3.59 -4.90
C MET A 90 -13.80 -4.69 -5.79
N PRO A 91 -14.04 -4.43 -7.09
CA PRO A 91 -14.72 -5.38 -7.98
C PRO A 91 -13.93 -6.68 -8.23
N VAL A 92 -12.60 -6.65 -8.20
CA VAL A 92 -11.78 -7.83 -8.51
C VAL A 92 -11.85 -8.85 -7.37
N SER A 93 -11.62 -8.40 -6.13
CA SER A 93 -11.76 -9.22 -4.93
C SER A 93 -13.19 -9.72 -4.77
N SER A 94 -14.17 -8.87 -5.05
CA SER A 94 -15.59 -9.25 -4.99
C SER A 94 -15.93 -10.39 -5.95
N ASP A 95 -15.44 -10.32 -7.20
CA ASP A 95 -15.67 -11.37 -8.19
C ASP A 95 -14.98 -12.69 -7.80
N LEU A 96 -13.73 -12.62 -7.31
CA LEU A 96 -13.00 -13.81 -6.87
C LEU A 96 -13.65 -14.46 -5.64
N ALA A 97 -14.02 -13.68 -4.63
CA ALA A 97 -14.71 -14.19 -3.44
C ALA A 97 -16.05 -14.85 -3.80
N ARG A 98 -16.83 -14.23 -4.71
CA ARG A 98 -18.06 -14.83 -5.25
C ARG A 98 -17.79 -16.19 -5.89
N ARG A 99 -16.75 -16.30 -6.72
CA ARG A 99 -16.36 -17.58 -7.35
C ARG A 99 -15.96 -18.63 -6.31
N LEU A 100 -15.23 -18.25 -5.25
CA LEU A 100 -14.90 -19.16 -4.14
C LEU A 100 -16.15 -19.69 -3.43
N GLY A 101 -17.14 -18.82 -3.21
CA GLY A 101 -18.41 -19.20 -2.61
C GLY A 101 -19.24 -20.14 -3.50
N GLU A 102 -19.31 -19.85 -4.80
CA GLU A 102 -20.00 -20.69 -5.79
C GLU A 102 -19.39 -22.09 -5.92
N LYS A 103 -18.06 -22.19 -5.90
CA LYS A 103 -17.33 -23.46 -5.85
C LYS A 103 -17.45 -24.17 -4.49
N GLY A 104 -17.88 -23.46 -3.45
CA GLY A 104 -17.90 -23.94 -2.07
C GLY A 104 -16.52 -24.16 -1.45
N THR A 105 -15.46 -23.57 -2.04
CA THR A 105 -14.06 -23.81 -1.68
C THR A 105 -13.75 -23.46 -0.24
N VAL A 106 -14.32 -22.36 0.26
CA VAL A 106 -14.09 -21.86 1.63
C VAL A 106 -15.19 -22.27 2.61
N ARG A 107 -16.15 -23.11 2.20
CA ARG A 107 -17.29 -23.50 3.05
C ARG A 107 -16.82 -24.27 4.28
N GLY A 108 -17.06 -23.71 5.45
CA GLY A 108 -16.66 -24.31 6.73
C GLY A 108 -15.18 -24.19 7.05
N VAL A 109 -14.40 -23.48 6.22
CA VAL A 109 -12.99 -23.15 6.50
C VAL A 109 -12.94 -22.02 7.52
N ARG A 110 -12.06 -22.15 8.52
CA ARG A 110 -11.83 -21.14 9.54
C ARG A 110 -10.62 -20.29 9.16
N ILE A 111 -10.80 -18.99 8.95
CA ILE A 111 -9.75 -18.09 8.48
C ILE A 111 -9.51 -16.99 9.52
N GLY A 112 -8.28 -16.91 10.00
CA GLY A 112 -7.80 -15.79 10.78
C GLY A 112 -7.18 -14.73 9.86
N ILE A 113 -7.49 -13.47 10.08
CA ILE A 113 -6.89 -12.34 9.35
C ILE A 113 -6.17 -11.46 10.37
N ALA A 114 -4.88 -11.23 10.18
CA ALA A 114 -3.98 -10.49 11.05
C ALA A 114 -3.29 -9.40 10.23
N MET A 115 -3.94 -8.24 10.09
CA MET A 115 -3.47 -7.17 9.22
C MET A 115 -3.91 -5.83 9.80
N VAL A 116 -3.38 -4.73 9.25
CA VAL A 116 -3.89 -3.39 9.55
C VAL A 116 -5.39 -3.36 9.30
N LEU A 117 -6.17 -3.06 10.34
CA LEU A 117 -7.61 -3.03 10.26
C LEU A 117 -8.10 -1.67 9.80
N GLU A 118 -8.34 -1.60 8.50
CA GLU A 118 -8.86 -0.46 7.77
C GLU A 118 -10.11 -0.87 6.95
N PRO A 119 -10.82 0.07 6.29
CA PRO A 119 -12.04 -0.25 5.55
C PRO A 119 -11.88 -1.36 4.50
N LYS A 120 -10.71 -1.47 3.87
CA LYS A 120 -10.43 -2.47 2.84
C LYS A 120 -10.22 -3.87 3.44
N THR A 121 -9.47 -3.97 4.54
CA THR A 121 -9.30 -5.22 5.30
C THR A 121 -10.65 -5.73 5.83
N ALA A 122 -11.51 -4.81 6.26
CA ALA A 122 -12.89 -5.16 6.62
C ALA A 122 -13.65 -5.79 5.44
N GLN A 123 -13.48 -5.28 4.22
CA GLN A 123 -14.09 -5.88 3.03
C GLN A 123 -13.54 -7.27 2.73
N LEU A 124 -12.23 -7.52 2.84
CA LEU A 124 -11.67 -8.87 2.69
C LEU A 124 -12.34 -9.85 3.66
N ALA A 125 -12.51 -9.46 4.93
CA ALA A 125 -13.15 -10.28 5.95
C ALA A 125 -14.64 -10.56 5.64
N LEU A 126 -15.38 -9.53 5.20
CA LEU A 126 -16.79 -9.66 4.81
C LEU A 126 -16.96 -10.56 3.58
N LEU A 127 -16.12 -10.39 2.56
CA LEU A 127 -16.13 -11.19 1.33
C LEU A 127 -15.88 -12.67 1.61
N LEU A 128 -14.88 -13.01 2.44
CA LEU A 128 -14.60 -14.40 2.83
C LEU A 128 -15.74 -15.02 3.66
N ARG A 129 -16.31 -14.25 4.60
CA ARG A 129 -17.49 -14.68 5.37
C ARG A 129 -18.66 -14.97 4.45
N ASP A 130 -18.96 -14.08 3.51
CA ASP A 130 -20.08 -14.20 2.59
C ASP A 130 -19.89 -15.33 1.56
N ALA A 131 -18.64 -15.66 1.24
CA ALA A 131 -18.27 -16.86 0.48
C ALA A 131 -18.44 -18.18 1.28
N GLY A 132 -18.68 -18.11 2.60
CA GLY A 132 -18.99 -19.26 3.45
C GLY A 132 -17.90 -19.68 4.44
N ALA A 133 -16.85 -18.87 4.61
CA ALA A 133 -15.84 -19.09 5.64
C ALA A 133 -16.31 -18.62 7.03
N THR A 134 -15.71 -19.17 8.08
CA THR A 134 -15.78 -18.59 9.43
C THR A 134 -14.55 -17.70 9.63
N VAL A 135 -14.77 -16.38 9.72
CA VAL A 135 -13.68 -15.39 9.75
C VAL A 135 -13.60 -14.73 11.13
N ALA A 136 -12.38 -14.48 11.60
CA ALA A 136 -12.11 -13.56 12.70
C ALA A 136 -10.89 -12.70 12.35
N VAL A 137 -10.86 -11.48 12.86
CA VAL A 137 -9.80 -10.51 12.61
C VAL A 137 -9.04 -10.22 13.90
N TYR A 138 -7.71 -10.15 13.80
CA TYR A 138 -6.83 -9.56 14.80
C TYR A 138 -6.20 -8.31 14.21
N ALA A 139 -6.11 -7.25 15.00
CA ALA A 139 -5.37 -6.05 14.66
C ALA A 139 -4.44 -5.68 15.82
N HIS A 140 -3.18 -5.41 15.49
CA HIS A 140 -2.21 -4.92 16.46
C HIS A 140 -2.65 -3.55 17.02
N PRO A 141 -2.29 -3.17 18.27
CA PRO A 141 -2.74 -1.91 18.89
C PRO A 141 -2.48 -0.65 18.07
N ASP A 142 -1.36 -0.60 17.34
CA ASP A 142 -1.00 0.53 16.48
C ASP A 142 -1.57 0.43 15.05
N GLU A 143 -2.34 -0.62 14.76
CA GLU A 143 -2.81 -0.98 13.42
C GLU A 143 -4.35 -1.14 13.37
N ILE A 144 -5.07 -0.58 14.33
CA ILE A 144 -6.53 -0.73 14.45
C ILE A 144 -7.28 0.59 14.27
N ASP A 145 -8.13 0.67 13.24
CA ASP A 145 -9.25 1.61 13.21
C ASP A 145 -10.40 1.05 14.06
N VAL A 146 -10.57 1.61 15.26
CA VAL A 146 -11.56 1.13 16.24
C VAL A 146 -13.01 1.30 15.77
N GLU A 147 -13.28 2.27 14.90
CA GLU A 147 -14.62 2.48 14.35
C GLU A 147 -14.92 1.42 13.28
N VAL A 148 -13.94 1.10 12.42
CA VAL A 148 -14.06 0.00 11.46
C VAL A 148 -14.18 -1.35 12.17
N ALA A 149 -13.44 -1.55 13.27
CA ALA A 149 -13.59 -2.73 14.12
C ALA A 149 -15.01 -2.87 14.68
N ALA A 150 -15.63 -1.76 15.09
CA ALA A 150 -17.02 -1.76 15.54
C ALA A 150 -18.00 -2.15 14.41
N VAL A 151 -17.77 -1.65 13.19
CA VAL A 151 -18.58 -2.02 12.01
C VAL A 151 -18.48 -3.53 11.72
N LEU A 152 -17.27 -4.10 11.72
CA LEU A 152 -17.10 -5.55 11.51
C LEU A 152 -17.80 -6.39 12.58
N ARG A 153 -17.65 -6.01 13.85
CA ARG A 153 -18.33 -6.69 14.97
C ARG A 153 -19.85 -6.61 14.83
N ALA A 154 -20.39 -5.45 14.46
CA ALA A 154 -21.82 -5.27 14.19
C ALA A 154 -22.31 -6.11 12.99
N ARG A 155 -21.43 -6.33 12.00
CA ARG A 155 -21.68 -7.22 10.85
C ARG A 155 -21.36 -8.69 11.18
N GLY A 156 -21.10 -9.06 12.43
CA GLY A 156 -20.95 -10.45 12.86
C GLY A 156 -19.59 -11.07 12.58
N VAL A 157 -18.55 -10.28 12.30
CA VAL A 157 -17.16 -10.74 12.23
C VAL A 157 -16.47 -10.37 13.56
N PRO A 158 -16.01 -11.36 14.36
CA PRO A 158 -15.24 -11.07 15.57
C PRO A 158 -13.95 -10.33 15.25
N VAL A 159 -13.64 -9.31 16.06
CA VAL A 159 -12.39 -8.54 15.96
C VAL A 159 -11.73 -8.50 17.33
N ASP A 160 -10.48 -8.95 17.41
CA ASP A 160 -9.61 -8.87 18.58
C ASP A 160 -8.56 -7.77 18.33
N GLY A 161 -8.46 -6.78 19.22
CA GLY A 161 -7.55 -5.64 19.06
C GLY A 161 -8.06 -4.42 19.82
N ASP A 162 -7.13 -3.71 20.46
CA ASP A 162 -7.40 -2.53 21.30
C ASP A 162 -6.13 -1.66 21.35
N PRO A 163 -6.20 -0.36 20.99
CA PRO A 163 -5.05 0.55 20.98
C PRO A 163 -4.35 0.74 22.34
N THR A 164 -4.99 0.34 23.44
CA THR A 164 -4.45 0.51 24.79
C THR A 164 -3.58 -0.67 25.24
N LEU A 165 -3.60 -1.78 24.50
CA LEU A 165 -2.80 -2.95 24.85
C LEU A 165 -1.31 -2.68 24.58
N SER A 166 -0.47 -3.26 25.44
CA SER A 166 0.99 -3.24 25.27
C SER A 166 1.64 -4.44 25.95
N GLY A 167 2.80 -4.85 25.44
CA GLY A 167 3.67 -5.84 26.07
C GLY A 167 2.96 -7.18 26.32
N ALA A 168 2.91 -7.62 27.58
CA ALA A 168 2.34 -8.94 27.92
C ALA A 168 0.83 -9.04 27.64
N ALA A 169 0.08 -7.94 27.76
CA ALA A 169 -1.36 -7.93 27.51
C ALA A 169 -1.66 -8.07 26.01
N GLU A 170 -0.90 -7.38 25.18
CA GLU A 170 -0.94 -7.47 23.72
C GLU A 170 -0.61 -8.91 23.26
N ARG A 171 0.50 -9.48 23.74
CA ARG A 171 0.86 -10.88 23.46
C ARG A 171 -0.25 -11.85 23.86
N THR A 172 -0.86 -11.63 25.02
CA THR A 172 -1.98 -12.47 25.50
C THR A 172 -3.18 -12.41 24.56
N ALA A 173 -3.51 -11.22 24.05
CA ALA A 173 -4.59 -11.05 23.08
C ALA A 173 -4.28 -11.77 21.75
N ALA A 174 -3.07 -11.62 21.21
CA ALA A 174 -2.64 -12.30 19.99
C ALA A 174 -2.68 -13.84 20.13
N VAL A 175 -2.15 -14.37 21.25
CA VAL A 175 -2.21 -15.82 21.53
C VAL A 175 -3.66 -16.30 21.71
N SER A 176 -4.51 -15.52 22.39
CA SER A 176 -5.93 -15.85 22.54
C SER A 176 -6.65 -15.92 21.19
N PHE A 177 -6.33 -15.00 20.28
CA PHE A 177 -6.84 -15.03 18.91
C PHE A 177 -6.43 -16.31 18.19
N LEU A 178 -5.13 -16.64 18.19
CA LEU A 178 -4.61 -17.87 17.55
C LEU A 178 -5.26 -19.14 18.11
N ARG A 179 -5.49 -19.19 19.44
CA ARG A 179 -6.14 -20.33 20.12
C ARG A 179 -7.63 -20.48 19.82
N ARG A 180 -8.26 -19.57 19.06
CA ARG A 180 -9.58 -19.83 18.46
C ARG A 180 -9.51 -21.06 17.54
N GLY A 181 -8.34 -21.32 16.93
CA GLY A 181 -8.10 -22.41 15.99
C GLY A 181 -8.57 -22.04 14.59
N PHE A 182 -7.63 -21.98 13.65
CA PHE A 182 -7.88 -21.61 12.26
C PHE A 182 -7.33 -22.70 11.32
N ASP A 183 -7.91 -22.82 10.13
CA ASP A 183 -7.34 -23.60 9.04
C ASP A 183 -6.27 -22.79 8.30
N LEU A 184 -6.53 -21.50 8.07
CA LEU A 184 -5.64 -20.59 7.37
C LEU A 184 -5.44 -19.30 8.17
N LEU A 185 -4.25 -18.71 8.04
CA LEU A 185 -3.91 -17.41 8.58
C LEU A 185 -3.45 -16.48 7.45
N LEU A 186 -4.12 -15.34 7.28
CA LEU A 186 -3.67 -14.25 6.40
C LEU A 186 -2.99 -13.20 7.27
N ASP A 187 -1.73 -12.89 6.99
CA ASP A 187 -0.89 -12.06 7.86
C ASP A 187 -0.21 -10.93 7.06
N ASP A 188 0.02 -9.82 7.75
CA ASP A 188 0.76 -8.64 7.28
C ASP A 188 1.90 -8.39 8.27
N GLY A 189 3.13 -8.69 7.85
CA GLY A 189 4.33 -8.56 8.69
C GLY A 189 4.75 -9.85 9.41
N SER A 190 4.02 -10.95 9.22
CA SER A 190 4.27 -12.31 9.73
C SER A 190 4.28 -12.46 11.24
N HIS A 191 3.76 -11.48 11.98
CA HIS A 191 3.83 -11.47 13.44
C HIS A 191 3.06 -12.63 14.06
N LEU A 192 1.86 -12.93 13.54
CA LEU A 192 1.03 -14.01 14.07
C LEU A 192 1.43 -15.38 13.50
N ILE A 193 1.91 -15.46 12.26
CA ILE A 193 2.51 -16.68 11.71
C ILE A 193 3.67 -17.12 12.60
N ARG A 194 4.58 -16.20 12.92
CA ARG A 194 5.73 -16.50 13.77
C ARG A 194 5.32 -16.84 15.19
N LEU A 195 4.42 -16.08 15.80
CA LEU A 195 3.92 -16.35 17.15
C LEU A 195 3.23 -17.72 17.23
N ALA A 196 2.52 -18.14 16.18
CA ALA A 196 1.93 -19.48 16.12
C ALA A 196 2.99 -20.58 16.17
N HIS A 197 4.17 -20.39 15.58
CA HIS A 197 5.28 -21.34 15.69
C HIS A 197 5.89 -21.34 17.09
N GLU A 198 6.09 -20.16 17.68
CA GLU A 198 6.63 -20.02 19.04
C GLU A 198 5.72 -20.68 20.09
N GLU A 199 4.40 -20.59 19.90
CA GLU A 199 3.39 -21.21 20.78
C GLU A 199 3.10 -22.68 20.46
N GLY A 200 3.69 -23.25 19.40
CA GLY A 200 3.43 -24.62 18.96
C GLY A 200 2.01 -24.85 18.40
N ILE A 201 1.34 -23.79 17.95
CA ILE A 201 0.00 -23.81 17.36
C ILE A 201 0.07 -23.96 15.83
N ALA A 202 1.20 -23.57 15.21
CA ALA A 202 1.34 -23.52 13.75
C ALA A 202 0.97 -24.85 13.06
N THR A 203 1.27 -26.00 13.66
CA THR A 203 0.96 -27.31 13.07
C THR A 203 -0.53 -27.62 12.95
N GLU A 204 -1.40 -26.82 13.55
CA GLU A 204 -2.86 -26.90 13.38
C GLU A 204 -3.34 -26.19 12.11
N LEU A 205 -2.52 -25.29 11.54
CA LEU A 205 -2.82 -24.56 10.30
C LEU A 205 -2.53 -25.45 9.09
N LYS A 206 -3.38 -25.37 8.06
CA LYS A 206 -3.11 -25.91 6.72
C LYS A 206 -2.08 -25.05 5.98
N GLY A 207 -2.01 -23.77 6.29
CA GLY A 207 -1.04 -22.84 5.71
C GLY A 207 -1.35 -21.40 6.04
N ALA A 208 -0.52 -20.50 5.53
CA ALA A 208 -0.69 -19.06 5.70
C ALA A 208 -0.37 -18.29 4.42
N ALA A 209 -0.75 -17.01 4.37
CA ALA A 209 -0.39 -16.10 3.31
C ALA A 209 0.19 -14.81 3.91
N GLU A 210 1.31 -14.33 3.37
CA GLU A 210 2.04 -13.17 3.87
C GLU A 210 2.16 -12.07 2.80
N GLU A 211 1.67 -10.87 3.13
CA GLU A 211 1.51 -9.75 2.20
C GLU A 211 2.75 -8.86 2.03
N THR A 212 3.71 -8.92 2.95
CA THR A 212 4.79 -7.94 2.99
C THR A 212 6.18 -8.51 2.76
N THR A 213 7.07 -7.64 2.28
CA THR A 213 8.49 -7.96 2.14
C THR A 213 9.14 -8.15 3.52
N SER A 214 8.77 -7.31 4.49
CA SER A 214 9.25 -7.36 5.87
C SER A 214 8.84 -8.64 6.58
N GLY A 215 7.62 -9.15 6.35
CA GLY A 215 7.15 -10.43 6.89
C GLY A 215 7.77 -11.65 6.18
N LEU A 216 7.97 -11.61 4.86
CA LEU A 216 8.62 -12.72 4.14
C LEU A 216 10.09 -12.92 4.49
N THR A 217 10.80 -11.85 4.85
CA THR A 217 12.22 -11.91 5.19
C THR A 217 12.53 -12.89 6.34
N PRO A 218 11.90 -12.78 7.52
CA PRO A 218 12.08 -13.76 8.59
C PRO A 218 11.48 -15.12 8.26
N LEU A 219 10.39 -15.22 7.50
CA LEU A 219 9.82 -16.53 7.13
C LEU A 219 10.77 -17.34 6.21
N ARG A 220 11.44 -16.67 5.27
CA ARG A 220 12.49 -17.29 4.44
C ARG A 220 13.70 -17.71 5.28
N LEU A 221 14.03 -16.98 6.35
CA LEU A 221 15.04 -17.39 7.32
C LEU A 221 14.59 -18.66 8.07
N MET A 222 13.35 -18.68 8.59
CA MET A 222 12.78 -19.86 9.25
C MET A 222 12.80 -21.10 8.35
N GLN A 223 12.48 -20.95 7.06
CA GLN A 223 12.59 -22.04 6.09
C GLN A 223 14.04 -22.53 5.94
N ARG A 224 15.01 -21.62 5.80
CA ARG A 224 16.44 -21.98 5.69
C ARG A 224 16.97 -22.70 6.92
N GLU A 225 16.44 -22.36 8.10
CA GLU A 225 16.77 -23.00 9.37
C GLU A 225 15.99 -24.30 9.62
N GLY A 226 15.01 -24.62 8.76
CA GLY A 226 14.18 -25.83 8.90
C GLY A 226 13.17 -25.76 10.04
N VAL A 227 12.84 -24.55 10.52
CA VAL A 227 11.90 -24.33 11.64
C VAL A 227 10.51 -23.83 11.20
N LEU A 228 10.35 -23.48 9.92
CA LEU A 228 9.03 -23.19 9.35
C LEU A 228 8.26 -24.50 9.16
N GLN A 229 7.09 -24.64 9.81
CA GLN A 229 6.36 -25.91 9.92
C GLN A 229 5.16 -26.03 8.97
N ILE A 230 4.77 -24.94 8.32
CA ILE A 230 3.59 -24.86 7.44
C ILE A 230 3.96 -24.27 6.07
N PRO A 231 3.16 -24.53 5.02
CA PRO A 231 3.29 -23.79 3.77
C PRO A 231 2.83 -22.34 3.97
N VAL A 232 3.61 -21.39 3.43
CA VAL A 232 3.25 -19.97 3.39
C VAL A 232 3.30 -19.49 1.94
N ILE A 233 2.21 -18.88 1.47
CA ILE A 233 2.17 -18.22 0.17
C ILE A 233 2.73 -16.81 0.28
N ALA A 234 3.74 -16.50 -0.53
CA ALA A 234 4.35 -15.19 -0.67
C ALA A 234 3.48 -14.27 -1.54
N VAL A 235 2.38 -13.76 -0.98
CA VAL A 235 1.48 -12.80 -1.65
C VAL A 235 2.24 -11.56 -2.10
N ASN A 236 3.18 -11.08 -1.27
CA ASN A 236 4.01 -9.94 -1.65
C ASN A 236 4.76 -10.15 -2.98
N ASP A 237 5.19 -11.37 -3.31
CA ASP A 237 6.00 -11.63 -4.51
C ASP A 237 5.17 -11.59 -5.81
N ALA A 238 3.83 -11.57 -5.73
CA ALA A 238 2.97 -11.46 -6.91
C ALA A 238 3.23 -10.14 -7.65
N LEU A 239 3.21 -10.20 -8.99
CA LEU A 239 3.45 -9.02 -9.82
C LEU A 239 2.32 -8.01 -9.67
N THR A 240 1.07 -8.47 -9.55
CA THR A 240 -0.11 -7.62 -9.32
C THR A 240 -0.11 -6.95 -7.94
N LYS A 241 0.70 -7.44 -6.99
CA LYS A 241 0.99 -6.77 -5.72
C LYS A 241 2.16 -5.80 -5.89
N THR A 242 3.37 -6.31 -6.08
CA THR A 242 4.61 -5.49 -6.08
C THR A 242 4.62 -4.37 -7.11
N SER A 243 4.08 -4.62 -8.31
CA SER A 243 4.12 -3.64 -9.40
C SER A 243 3.07 -2.54 -9.25
N PHE A 244 2.04 -2.76 -8.42
CA PHE A 244 0.92 -1.85 -8.28
C PHE A 244 0.84 -1.21 -6.91
N ASP A 245 0.76 -2.03 -5.86
CA ASP A 245 0.65 -1.61 -4.47
C ASP A 245 1.79 -0.68 -4.08
N ASN A 246 3.00 -1.23 -4.09
CA ASN A 246 4.16 -0.53 -3.61
C ASN A 246 4.47 0.71 -4.47
N ARG A 247 4.28 0.62 -5.79
CA ARG A 247 4.67 1.70 -6.72
C ARG A 247 3.63 2.81 -6.84
N TYR A 248 2.36 2.47 -7.02
CA TYR A 248 1.31 3.48 -7.22
C TYR A 248 0.54 3.76 -5.92
N GLY A 249 0.20 2.73 -5.16
CA GLY A 249 -0.52 2.88 -3.89
C GLY A 249 0.30 3.59 -2.83
N THR A 250 1.46 3.05 -2.47
CA THR A 250 2.33 3.64 -1.44
C THR A 250 2.89 4.98 -1.93
N GLY A 251 3.27 5.08 -3.20
CA GLY A 251 3.72 6.33 -3.81
C GLY A 251 2.71 7.46 -3.64
N GLN A 252 1.45 7.25 -4.03
CA GLN A 252 0.39 8.25 -3.90
C GLN A 252 0.09 8.55 -2.42
N SER A 253 -0.19 7.51 -1.64
CA SER A 253 -0.68 7.66 -0.27
C SER A 253 0.36 8.30 0.66
N CYS A 254 1.63 7.89 0.57
CA CYS A 254 2.68 8.47 1.40
C CYS A 254 2.97 9.92 1.00
N VAL A 255 3.15 10.21 -0.30
CA VAL A 255 3.49 11.57 -0.74
C VAL A 255 2.35 12.55 -0.48
N PHE A 256 1.09 12.11 -0.62
CA PHE A 256 -0.06 12.97 -0.32
C PHE A 256 -0.20 13.20 1.19
N ALA A 257 0.01 12.19 2.02
CA ALA A 257 0.01 12.35 3.48
C ALA A 257 1.14 13.30 3.95
N ILE A 258 2.34 13.18 3.37
CA ILE A 258 3.46 14.10 3.64
C ILE A 258 3.08 15.52 3.21
N ALA A 259 2.56 15.71 2.00
CA ALA A 259 2.20 17.01 1.49
C ALA A 259 1.09 17.68 2.31
N ASP A 260 0.06 16.92 2.74
CA ASP A 260 -1.02 17.43 3.58
C ASP A 260 -0.53 17.78 5.00
N ALA A 261 0.38 16.98 5.58
CA ALA A 261 0.98 17.27 6.88
C ALA A 261 1.87 18.53 6.84
N LEU A 262 2.64 18.71 5.76
CA LEU A 262 3.46 19.90 5.55
C LEU A 262 2.59 21.15 5.27
N ASP A 263 1.54 21.03 4.45
CA ASP A 263 0.57 22.10 4.22
C ASP A 263 -0.05 22.59 5.55
N ALA A 264 -0.44 21.66 6.43
CA ALA A 264 -0.98 21.99 7.75
C ALA A 264 0.06 22.70 8.64
N ALA A 265 1.35 22.41 8.43
CA ALA A 265 2.47 23.06 9.10
C ALA A 265 2.88 24.40 8.48
N GLY A 266 2.23 24.84 7.40
CA GLY A 266 2.56 26.06 6.64
C GLY A 266 3.76 25.90 5.70
N ILE A 267 4.15 24.65 5.38
CA ILE A 267 5.31 24.34 4.54
C ILE A 267 4.83 23.79 3.21
N ASP A 268 5.17 24.43 2.10
CA ASP A 268 4.96 23.83 0.78
C ASP A 268 5.99 22.74 0.55
N ILE A 269 5.55 21.54 0.14
CA ILE A 269 6.45 20.42 -0.15
C ILE A 269 7.48 20.76 -1.24
N ARG A 270 7.16 21.71 -2.13
CA ARG A 270 8.04 22.16 -3.22
C ARG A 270 9.21 23.02 -2.73
N ASP A 271 9.10 23.60 -1.54
CA ASP A 271 10.18 24.39 -0.94
C ASP A 271 11.30 23.51 -0.37
N GLN A 272 11.08 22.19 -0.30
CA GLN A 272 12.03 21.22 0.24
C GLN A 272 12.64 20.38 -0.89
N PRO A 273 13.96 20.38 -1.11
CA PRO A 273 14.57 19.30 -1.89
C PRO A 273 14.32 17.98 -1.14
N ALA A 274 14.04 16.90 -1.88
CA ALA A 274 13.76 15.61 -1.29
C ALA A 274 14.88 14.59 -1.53
N VAL A 275 15.14 13.74 -0.53
CA VAL A 275 16.02 12.58 -0.60
C VAL A 275 15.20 11.34 -0.31
N VAL A 276 15.07 10.47 -1.31
CA VAL A 276 14.42 9.15 -1.14
C VAL A 276 15.49 8.11 -0.80
N VAL A 277 15.32 7.43 0.33
CA VAL A 277 16.26 6.42 0.85
C VAL A 277 15.74 5.03 0.48
N GLY A 278 16.43 4.37 -0.44
CA GLY A 278 15.99 3.12 -1.05
C GLY A 278 15.21 3.34 -2.35
N TYR A 279 15.53 2.57 -3.39
CA TYR A 279 14.93 2.71 -4.73
C TYR A 279 14.40 1.37 -5.25
N GLY A 280 13.75 0.61 -4.35
CA GLY A 280 12.83 -0.48 -4.71
C GLY A 280 11.46 0.05 -5.13
N PRO A 281 10.43 -0.81 -5.30
CA PRO A 281 9.12 -0.39 -5.80
C PRO A 281 8.46 0.76 -5.02
N VAL A 282 8.58 0.77 -3.67
CA VAL A 282 8.10 1.88 -2.83
C VAL A 282 8.86 3.17 -3.13
N GLY A 283 10.19 3.12 -3.13
CA GLY A 283 11.04 4.27 -3.42
C GLY A 283 10.84 4.84 -4.83
N GLU A 284 10.66 3.98 -5.83
CA GLU A 284 10.27 4.39 -7.19
C GLU A 284 8.95 5.16 -7.19
N GLY A 285 7.94 4.65 -6.47
CA GLY A 285 6.64 5.28 -6.31
C GLY A 285 6.72 6.66 -5.64
N VAL A 286 7.40 6.73 -4.50
CA VAL A 286 7.62 7.98 -3.75
C VAL A 286 8.36 9.01 -4.60
N ALA A 287 9.45 8.61 -5.25
CA ALA A 287 10.24 9.50 -6.10
C ALA A 287 9.44 10.05 -7.29
N ALA A 288 8.63 9.20 -7.94
CA ALA A 288 7.77 9.60 -9.05
C ALA A 288 6.70 10.62 -8.61
N HIS A 289 6.01 10.37 -7.50
CA HIS A 289 4.95 11.26 -7.00
C HIS A 289 5.51 12.60 -6.48
N LEU A 290 6.65 12.59 -5.78
CA LEU A 290 7.34 13.83 -5.39
C LEU A 290 7.69 14.68 -6.62
N ARG A 291 8.23 14.06 -7.68
CA ARG A 291 8.52 14.76 -8.94
C ARG A 291 7.28 15.29 -9.63
N ALA A 292 6.18 14.54 -9.63
CA ALA A 292 4.90 14.98 -10.18
C ALA A 292 4.36 16.23 -9.44
N LEU A 293 4.63 16.34 -8.13
CA LEU A 293 4.35 17.54 -7.34
C LEU A 293 5.38 18.68 -7.53
N GLY A 294 6.38 18.52 -8.40
CA GLY A 294 7.38 19.53 -8.71
C GLY A 294 8.59 19.55 -7.78
N VAL A 295 8.77 18.53 -6.94
CA VAL A 295 9.88 18.44 -5.98
C VAL A 295 11.16 17.97 -6.68
N GLN A 296 12.30 18.59 -6.34
CA GLN A 296 13.61 18.10 -6.76
C GLN A 296 14.00 16.87 -5.94
N VAL A 297 14.16 15.71 -6.60
CA VAL A 297 14.41 14.44 -5.93
C VAL A 297 15.82 13.92 -6.18
N ALA A 298 16.55 13.68 -5.09
CA ALA A 298 17.75 12.86 -5.05
C ALA A 298 17.46 11.48 -4.44
N VAL A 299 18.31 10.50 -4.71
CA VAL A 299 18.16 9.11 -4.25
C VAL A 299 19.46 8.63 -3.61
N THR A 300 19.35 7.86 -2.53
CA THR A 300 20.44 7.08 -1.95
C THR A 300 20.09 5.59 -2.01
N GLU A 301 21.03 4.76 -2.43
CA GLU A 301 20.86 3.30 -2.56
C GLU A 301 22.19 2.59 -2.22
N THR A 302 22.05 1.43 -1.59
CA THR A 302 23.06 0.40 -1.36
C THR A 302 23.19 -0.59 -2.53
N ASP A 303 22.11 -0.87 -3.27
CA ASP A 303 22.10 -1.72 -4.46
C ASP A 303 22.55 -0.91 -5.69
N PRO A 304 23.65 -1.29 -6.36
CA PRO A 304 24.21 -0.53 -7.46
C PRO A 304 23.34 -0.54 -8.73
N VAL A 305 22.54 -1.59 -8.95
CA VAL A 305 21.64 -1.69 -10.11
C VAL A 305 20.45 -0.76 -9.93
N ARG A 306 19.88 -0.73 -8.72
CA ARG A 306 18.77 0.19 -8.39
C ARG A 306 19.24 1.64 -8.37
N ALA A 307 20.44 1.93 -7.85
CA ALA A 307 21.05 3.26 -7.93
C ALA A 307 21.26 3.69 -9.40
N LEU A 308 21.77 2.79 -10.25
CA LEU A 308 21.97 3.07 -11.67
C LEU A 308 20.65 3.36 -12.39
N ARG A 309 19.59 2.60 -12.06
CA ARG A 309 18.24 2.85 -12.57
C ARG A 309 17.70 4.20 -12.13
N ALA A 310 17.81 4.55 -10.84
CA ALA A 310 17.42 5.86 -10.33
C ALA A 310 18.12 7.02 -11.07
N ALA A 311 19.41 6.85 -11.39
CA ALA A 311 20.14 7.83 -12.18
C ALA A 311 19.56 8.00 -13.60
N HIS A 312 19.17 6.89 -14.25
CA HIS A 312 18.54 6.91 -15.57
C HIS A 312 17.09 7.42 -15.56
N ASP A 313 16.39 7.28 -14.44
CA ASP A 313 15.10 7.94 -14.19
C ASP A 313 15.28 9.45 -13.91
N GLY A 314 16.52 9.94 -13.91
CA GLY A 314 16.86 11.36 -13.84
C GLY A 314 17.01 11.90 -12.42
N HIS A 315 17.33 11.05 -11.45
CA HIS A 315 17.60 11.45 -10.06
C HIS A 315 19.09 11.66 -9.80
N ARG A 316 19.43 12.63 -8.94
CA ARG A 316 20.79 12.76 -8.42
C ARG A 316 21.05 11.61 -7.43
N ILE A 317 22.15 10.89 -7.60
CA ILE A 317 22.58 9.84 -6.67
C ILE A 317 23.66 10.39 -5.73
N GLY A 318 23.58 10.06 -4.44
CA GLY A 318 24.57 10.46 -3.45
C GLY A 318 24.41 9.71 -2.13
N ARG A 319 25.32 9.96 -1.19
CA ARG A 319 25.22 9.40 0.16
C ARG A 319 24.19 10.19 0.96
N LEU A 320 23.46 9.52 1.84
CA LEU A 320 22.43 10.17 2.66
C LEU A 320 22.97 11.37 3.45
N HIS A 321 24.11 11.23 4.13
CA HIS A 321 24.74 12.32 4.90
C HIS A 321 25.09 13.56 4.07
N ASP A 322 25.38 13.39 2.78
CA ASP A 322 25.73 14.51 1.89
C ASP A 322 24.48 15.22 1.35
N LEU A 323 23.37 14.50 1.24
CA LEU A 323 22.13 14.97 0.60
C LEU A 323 21.06 15.41 1.61
N ALA A 324 21.06 14.86 2.81
CA ALA A 324 20.05 15.10 3.83
C ALA A 324 20.01 16.54 4.40
N PRO A 325 21.13 17.27 4.56
CA PRO A 325 21.09 18.59 5.19
C PRO A 325 20.08 19.55 4.53
N GLY A 326 19.07 19.98 5.31
CA GLY A 326 18.00 20.86 4.84
C GLY A 326 16.98 20.23 3.89
N ALA A 327 16.98 18.91 3.72
CA ALA A 327 16.07 18.21 2.81
C ALA A 327 14.87 17.57 3.54
N LEU A 328 13.83 17.25 2.77
CA LEU A 328 12.83 16.25 3.12
C LEU A 328 13.44 14.86 2.87
N VAL A 329 13.71 14.11 3.93
CA VAL A 329 14.17 12.73 3.85
C VAL A 329 12.97 11.78 3.95
N VAL A 330 12.79 10.93 2.96
CA VAL A 330 11.74 9.89 2.95
C VAL A 330 12.38 8.51 2.93
N SER A 331 12.24 7.76 4.03
CA SER A 331 12.71 6.38 4.10
C SER A 331 11.75 5.43 3.40
N ALA A 332 12.27 4.62 2.47
CA ALA A 332 11.52 3.62 1.70
C ALA A 332 12.29 2.29 1.63
N THR A 333 13.08 1.98 2.67
CA THR A 333 13.94 0.79 2.72
C THR A 333 13.24 -0.39 3.39
N GLY A 334 12.38 -0.13 4.39
CA GLY A 334 11.87 -1.17 5.28
C GLY A 334 12.98 -1.84 6.09
N ALA A 335 14.07 -1.13 6.38
CA ALA A 335 15.23 -1.62 7.12
C ALA A 335 15.49 -0.78 8.39
N PRO A 336 15.81 -1.41 9.54
CA PRO A 336 16.14 -0.65 10.75
C PRO A 336 17.40 0.19 10.56
N HIS A 337 17.53 1.28 11.32
CA HIS A 337 18.69 2.17 11.33
C HIS A 337 18.97 2.83 9.96
N THR A 338 17.91 3.06 9.18
CA THR A 338 18.04 3.70 7.86
C THR A 338 18.31 5.19 7.99
N VAL A 339 17.62 5.86 8.92
CA VAL A 339 17.84 7.27 9.23
C VAL A 339 18.44 7.38 10.62
N ASP A 340 19.74 7.64 10.68
CA ASP A 340 20.45 7.77 11.95
C ASP A 340 20.26 9.14 12.62
N ALA A 341 20.84 9.27 13.81
CA ALA A 341 20.76 10.50 14.60
C ALA A 341 21.45 11.72 13.93
N GLU A 342 22.42 11.52 13.04
CA GLU A 342 23.07 12.65 12.33
C GLU A 342 22.17 13.19 11.23
N VAL A 343 21.54 12.30 10.47
CA VAL A 343 20.53 12.66 9.47
C VAL A 343 19.35 13.34 10.15
N LEU A 344 18.84 12.81 11.26
CA LEU A 344 17.76 13.44 12.04
C LEU A 344 18.09 14.86 12.54
N ARG A 345 19.36 15.16 12.82
CA ARG A 345 19.78 16.52 13.24
C ARG A 345 19.88 17.51 12.09
N THR A 346 20.16 17.03 10.88
CA THR A 346 20.53 17.90 9.75
C THR A 346 19.42 18.02 8.70
N ALA A 347 18.53 17.04 8.59
CA ALA A 347 17.36 17.10 7.72
C ALA A 347 16.38 18.21 8.15
N ALA A 348 15.64 18.76 7.19
CA ALA A 348 14.54 19.67 7.48
C ALA A 348 13.31 18.89 7.98
N VAL A 349 12.99 17.80 7.28
CA VAL A 349 11.83 16.94 7.53
C VAL A 349 12.23 15.48 7.35
N VAL A 350 11.70 14.58 8.18
CA VAL A 350 11.82 13.12 8.04
C VAL A 350 10.43 12.49 8.01
N ALA A 351 10.22 11.61 7.03
CA ALA A 351 9.03 10.77 6.90
C ALA A 351 9.41 9.33 6.52
N VAL A 352 8.52 8.38 6.81
CA VAL A 352 8.77 6.95 6.58
C VAL A 352 7.63 6.34 5.77
N ALA A 353 7.96 5.66 4.68
CA ALA A 353 7.04 4.90 3.84
C ALA A 353 7.14 3.37 4.04
N GLY A 354 8.26 2.87 4.60
CA GLY A 354 8.47 1.43 4.88
C GLY A 354 7.72 0.95 6.12
N GLY A 355 7.87 1.68 7.23
CA GLY A 355 6.99 1.58 8.39
C GLY A 355 7.35 0.51 9.41
N ILE A 356 8.59 0.00 9.40
CA ILE A 356 9.00 -1.03 10.37
C ILE A 356 9.58 -0.42 11.66
N PRO A 357 9.61 -1.18 12.78
CA PRO A 357 10.25 -0.72 14.00
C PRO A 357 11.71 -0.30 13.78
N HIS A 358 12.09 0.85 14.34
CA HIS A 358 13.44 1.41 14.29
C HIS A 358 13.97 1.73 12.88
N GLU A 359 13.11 1.95 11.88
CA GLU A 359 13.57 2.45 10.56
C GLU A 359 14.28 3.82 10.69
N ILE A 360 13.87 4.61 11.69
CA ILE A 360 14.58 5.82 12.12
C ILE A 360 15.10 5.65 13.56
N ASP A 361 16.31 6.14 13.82
CA ASP A 361 16.95 6.12 15.15
C ASP A 361 16.42 7.27 16.04
N LEU A 362 15.11 7.26 16.24
CA LEU A 362 14.39 8.24 17.04
C LEU A 362 13.90 7.59 18.34
N ASP A 363 14.15 8.25 19.46
CA ASP A 363 13.40 8.01 20.69
C ASP A 363 12.12 8.88 20.65
N PRO A 364 10.91 8.29 20.52
CA PRO A 364 9.67 9.05 20.40
C PRO A 364 9.34 9.89 21.64
N SER A 365 9.99 9.64 22.78
CA SER A 365 9.85 10.46 23.99
C SER A 365 10.57 11.81 23.90
N THR A 366 11.47 11.96 22.93
CA THR A 366 12.22 13.20 22.67
C THR A 366 11.51 14.16 21.73
N LEU A 367 10.41 13.71 21.10
CA LEU A 367 9.58 14.53 20.24
C LEU A 367 8.90 15.64 21.03
N ARG A 368 8.83 16.82 20.42
CA ARG A 368 8.15 17.99 20.97
C ARG A 368 7.13 18.53 19.97
N PRO A 369 6.00 19.09 20.45
CA PRO A 369 5.06 19.76 19.57
C PRO A 369 5.76 20.84 18.73
N TYR A 370 5.52 20.83 17.42
CA TYR A 370 5.91 21.93 16.55
C TYR A 370 4.79 22.97 16.55
N ALA A 371 5.14 24.25 16.72
CA ALA A 371 4.18 25.34 16.51
C ALA A 371 4.26 25.75 15.04
N GLY A 372 3.19 25.51 14.28
CA GLY A 372 3.10 25.96 12.89
C GLY A 372 3.04 27.49 12.78
N GLU A 373 3.04 28.02 11.55
CA GLU A 373 3.04 29.47 11.31
C GLU A 373 1.87 30.21 11.97
N ASN A 374 0.74 29.54 12.14
CA ASN A 374 -0.46 30.10 12.77
C ASN A 374 -0.49 29.93 14.31
N GLY A 375 0.58 29.39 14.91
CA GLY A 375 0.69 29.13 16.35
C GLY A 375 -0.04 27.86 16.84
N GLU A 376 -0.80 27.19 15.97
CA GLU A 376 -1.40 25.89 16.24
C GLU A 376 -0.41 24.76 15.90
N ALA A 377 -0.47 23.68 16.68
CA ALA A 377 0.32 22.48 16.38
C ALA A 377 -0.33 21.72 15.21
N PRO A 378 0.33 21.62 14.04
CA PRO A 378 -0.20 20.82 12.95
C PRO A 378 -0.32 19.35 13.37
N PRO A 379 -1.36 18.64 12.89
CA PRO A 379 -1.51 17.22 13.18
C PRO A 379 -0.32 16.44 12.58
N PHE A 380 0.11 15.40 13.30
CA PHE A 380 1.15 14.46 12.88
C PHE A 380 2.57 15.03 12.68
N VAL A 381 2.82 16.31 12.94
CA VAL A 381 4.16 16.90 12.79
C VAL A 381 4.71 17.33 14.13
N GLU A 382 5.83 16.71 14.51
CA GLU A 382 6.55 16.99 15.75
C GLU A 382 8.02 17.30 15.44
N ARG A 383 8.75 17.89 16.39
CA ARG A 383 10.17 18.18 16.24
C ARG A 383 11.02 17.21 17.08
N ALA A 384 12.05 16.64 16.47
CA ALA A 384 13.04 15.82 17.17
C ALA A 384 14.11 16.70 17.82
N GLY A 385 13.93 17.07 19.09
CA GLY A 385 14.86 17.96 19.80
C GLY A 385 15.06 19.30 19.07
N ASP A 386 16.30 19.64 18.73
CA ASP A 386 16.66 20.81 17.90
C ASP A 386 16.87 20.44 16.41
N GLY A 387 16.53 19.21 16.02
CA GLY A 387 16.71 18.65 14.67
C GLY A 387 15.48 18.78 13.79
N ALA A 388 15.27 17.77 12.92
CA ALA A 388 14.23 17.74 11.90
C ALA A 388 12.79 17.79 12.46
N LEU A 389 11.87 18.23 11.61
CA LEU A 389 10.46 17.87 11.76
C LEU A 389 10.29 16.39 11.42
N VAL A 390 9.50 15.67 12.20
CA VAL A 390 9.20 14.25 12.00
C VAL A 390 7.70 14.11 11.80
N ILE A 391 7.32 13.54 10.66
CA ILE A 391 5.92 13.25 10.34
C ILE A 391 5.56 11.88 10.93
N ALA A 392 4.35 11.77 11.48
CA ALA A 392 3.79 10.54 12.02
C ALA A 392 4.67 9.85 13.07
N ARG A 393 5.48 10.61 13.81
CA ARG A 393 6.42 10.10 14.83
C ARG A 393 7.43 9.08 14.29
N GLY A 394 7.65 9.04 12.97
CA GLY A 394 8.48 8.05 12.29
C GLY A 394 7.79 6.74 11.93
N GLY A 395 6.47 6.64 12.18
CA GLY A 395 5.66 5.51 11.72
C GLY A 395 5.39 5.56 10.21
N CYS A 396 4.72 4.51 9.71
CA CYS A 396 4.32 4.41 8.31
C CYS A 396 3.36 5.55 7.94
N VAL A 397 3.83 6.55 7.21
CA VAL A 397 3.18 7.86 7.10
C VAL A 397 1.78 7.80 6.47
N ASN A 398 1.56 6.91 5.50
CA ASN A 398 0.26 6.75 4.86
C ASN A 398 -0.78 6.07 5.77
N LEU A 399 -0.35 5.23 6.72
CA LEU A 399 -1.23 4.61 7.72
C LEU A 399 -1.46 5.54 8.90
N SER A 400 -0.41 6.15 9.42
CA SER A 400 -0.46 6.97 10.63
C SER A 400 -1.01 8.38 10.40
N ALA A 401 -0.81 8.95 9.21
CA ALA A 401 -1.29 10.29 8.84
C ALA A 401 -2.24 10.26 7.62
N GLY A 402 -2.79 9.09 7.29
CA GLY A 402 -3.71 8.88 6.18
C GLY A 402 -4.63 7.67 6.43
N GLU A 403 -5.24 7.15 5.36
CA GLU A 403 -6.09 5.95 5.39
C GLU A 403 -5.46 4.78 4.60
N GLY A 404 -4.13 4.71 4.59
CA GLY A 404 -3.35 3.72 3.86
C GLY A 404 -3.42 3.87 2.34
N ASN A 405 -3.13 2.78 1.65
CA ASN A 405 -3.15 2.73 0.18
C ASN A 405 -4.57 2.94 -0.38
N PRO A 406 -4.73 3.45 -1.62
CA PRO A 406 -6.04 3.57 -2.27
C PRO A 406 -6.82 2.25 -2.33
N ILE A 407 -8.15 2.31 -2.24
CA ILE A 407 -9.04 1.14 -2.26
C ILE A 407 -8.77 0.23 -3.46
N GLU A 408 -8.65 0.81 -4.66
CA GLU A 408 -8.52 0.06 -5.92
C GLU A 408 -7.16 -0.64 -6.05
N ILE A 409 -6.17 -0.20 -5.29
CA ILE A 409 -4.89 -0.88 -5.18
C ILE A 409 -5.01 -2.07 -4.24
N MET A 410 -5.65 -1.87 -3.08
CA MET A 410 -5.90 -2.96 -2.14
C MET A 410 -6.83 -4.03 -2.72
N ASP A 411 -7.70 -3.68 -3.66
CA ASP A 411 -8.48 -4.66 -4.42
C ASP A 411 -7.59 -5.67 -5.15
N LEU A 412 -6.44 -5.23 -5.69
CA LEU A 412 -5.48 -6.14 -6.32
C LEU A 412 -4.74 -6.97 -5.28
N SER A 413 -4.22 -6.35 -4.21
CA SER A 413 -3.52 -7.08 -3.15
C SER A 413 -4.41 -8.15 -2.50
N PHE A 414 -5.67 -7.83 -2.24
CA PHE A 414 -6.63 -8.79 -1.67
C PHE A 414 -7.16 -9.81 -2.69
N ALA A 415 -7.18 -9.49 -3.99
CA ALA A 415 -7.37 -10.50 -5.02
C ALA A 415 -6.25 -11.55 -5.00
N VAL A 416 -5.01 -11.13 -4.76
CA VAL A 416 -3.86 -12.04 -4.57
C VAL A 416 -4.04 -12.89 -3.29
N GLN A 417 -4.50 -12.29 -2.18
CA GLN A 417 -4.83 -13.03 -0.95
C GLN A 417 -5.93 -14.09 -1.16
N LEU A 418 -7.01 -13.74 -1.84
CA LEU A 418 -8.10 -14.67 -2.16
C LEU A 418 -7.62 -15.83 -3.04
N PHE A 419 -6.72 -15.56 -3.99
CA PHE A 419 -6.05 -16.60 -4.77
C PHE A 419 -5.14 -17.49 -3.89
N ALA A 420 -4.41 -16.91 -2.95
CA ALA A 420 -3.59 -17.67 -2.01
C ALA A 420 -4.45 -18.60 -1.13
N VAL A 421 -5.61 -18.12 -0.67
CA VAL A 421 -6.61 -18.94 0.03
C VAL A 421 -7.07 -20.11 -0.84
N GLU A 422 -7.46 -19.86 -2.10
CA GLU A 422 -7.86 -20.94 -3.01
C GLU A 422 -6.73 -21.96 -3.20
N TYR A 423 -5.51 -21.47 -3.43
CA TYR A 423 -4.35 -22.31 -3.71
C TYR A 423 -4.00 -23.21 -2.53
N LEU A 424 -3.94 -22.66 -1.31
CA LEU A 424 -3.70 -23.40 -0.07
C LEU A 424 -4.77 -24.47 0.22
N LEU A 425 -6.01 -24.26 -0.20
CA LEU A 425 -7.11 -25.20 0.03
C LEU A 425 -7.21 -26.29 -1.03
N THR A 426 -6.63 -26.06 -2.21
CA THR A 426 -6.79 -26.94 -3.38
C THR A 426 -5.50 -27.70 -3.75
N HIS A 427 -4.38 -27.37 -3.11
CA HIS A 427 -3.07 -27.99 -3.35
C HIS A 427 -2.45 -28.48 -2.05
N ASP A 428 -1.70 -29.58 -2.15
CA ASP A 428 -0.88 -30.10 -1.06
C ASP A 428 0.54 -29.55 -1.21
N LEU A 429 0.92 -28.63 -0.32
CA LEU A 429 2.20 -27.93 -0.35
C LEU A 429 3.05 -28.34 0.86
N PRO A 430 4.35 -28.64 0.66
CA PRO A 430 5.24 -28.89 1.78
C PRO A 430 5.48 -27.60 2.58
N ALA A 431 5.92 -27.74 3.83
CA ALA A 431 6.34 -26.59 4.63
C ALA A 431 7.43 -25.77 3.90
N GLY A 432 7.30 -24.45 3.93
CA GLY A 432 8.13 -23.55 3.12
C GLY A 432 7.38 -22.32 2.63
N VAL A 433 8.12 -21.32 2.18
CA VAL A 433 7.61 -20.15 1.48
C VAL A 433 7.50 -20.48 -0.01
N HIS A 434 6.32 -20.31 -0.57
CA HIS A 434 5.99 -20.62 -1.96
C HIS A 434 5.51 -19.38 -2.70
N PRO A 435 5.94 -19.15 -3.95
CA PRO A 435 5.34 -18.12 -4.79
C PRO A 435 3.92 -18.54 -5.21
N LEU A 436 3.10 -17.56 -5.59
CA LEU A 436 1.88 -17.86 -6.34
C LEU A 436 2.22 -18.32 -7.76
N PRO A 437 1.37 -19.18 -8.36
CA PRO A 437 1.53 -19.56 -9.76
C PRO A 437 1.34 -18.32 -10.67
N PRO A 438 2.11 -18.19 -11.77
CA PRO A 438 2.02 -17.03 -12.68
C PRO A 438 0.62 -16.79 -13.28
N GLU A 439 -0.21 -17.83 -13.35
CA GLU A 439 -1.60 -17.75 -13.80
C GLU A 439 -2.47 -16.87 -12.88
N ALA A 440 -2.10 -16.73 -11.59
CA ALA A 440 -2.79 -15.85 -10.66
C ALA A 440 -2.68 -14.39 -11.11
N ASP A 441 -1.46 -13.91 -11.40
CA ASP A 441 -1.23 -12.55 -11.91
C ASP A 441 -2.01 -12.28 -13.20
N THR A 442 -2.03 -13.26 -14.11
CA THR A 442 -2.78 -13.15 -15.38
C THR A 442 -4.28 -13.04 -15.13
N THR A 443 -4.82 -13.85 -14.22
CA THR A 443 -6.25 -13.84 -13.92
C THR A 443 -6.68 -12.54 -13.24
N ILE A 444 -5.90 -12.08 -12.25
CA ILE A 444 -6.15 -10.84 -11.53
C ILE A 444 -6.04 -9.64 -12.49
N GLY A 445 -4.99 -9.58 -13.29
CA GLY A 445 -4.81 -8.50 -14.27
C GLY A 445 -5.94 -8.43 -15.30
N THR A 446 -6.38 -9.59 -15.81
CA THR A 446 -7.52 -9.66 -16.74
C THR A 446 -8.81 -9.19 -16.09
N ALA A 447 -9.08 -9.62 -14.85
CA ALA A 447 -10.27 -9.20 -14.11
C ALA A 447 -10.24 -7.69 -13.79
N ALA A 448 -9.08 -7.14 -13.44
CA ALA A 448 -8.90 -5.72 -13.18
C ALA A 448 -9.14 -4.85 -14.42
N LEU A 449 -8.58 -5.25 -15.57
CA LEU A 449 -8.81 -4.56 -16.86
C LEU A 449 -10.29 -4.62 -17.26
N ALA A 450 -10.92 -5.80 -17.15
CA ALA A 450 -12.33 -5.98 -17.45
C ALA A 450 -13.23 -5.13 -16.55
N ALA A 451 -12.90 -5.02 -15.24
CA ALA A 451 -13.63 -4.16 -14.30
C ALA A 451 -13.53 -2.66 -14.65
N ARG A 452 -12.48 -2.27 -15.37
CA ARG A 452 -12.30 -0.90 -15.91
C ARG A 452 -12.90 -0.71 -17.30
N GLY A 453 -13.46 -1.76 -17.91
CA GLY A 453 -13.94 -1.73 -19.29
C GLY A 453 -12.81 -1.69 -20.33
N GLU A 454 -11.59 -2.04 -19.94
CA GLU A 454 -10.43 -2.10 -20.81
C GLU A 454 -10.31 -3.49 -21.47
N HIS A 455 -9.88 -3.50 -22.73
CA HIS A 455 -9.69 -4.72 -23.51
C HIS A 455 -8.26 -4.77 -24.05
N ILE A 456 -7.65 -5.95 -24.00
CA ILE A 456 -6.29 -6.20 -24.50
C ILE A 456 -6.31 -7.18 -25.67
N ASP A 457 -5.28 -7.11 -26.50
CA ASP A 457 -5.10 -8.04 -27.61
C ASP A 457 -4.80 -9.47 -27.11
N GLU A 458 -5.32 -10.45 -27.85
CA GLU A 458 -4.92 -11.85 -27.71
C GLU A 458 -3.88 -12.23 -28.77
N ARG A 459 -2.97 -13.15 -28.41
CA ARG A 459 -2.04 -13.71 -29.40
C ARG A 459 -2.82 -14.50 -30.45
N SER A 460 -2.61 -14.17 -31.72
CA SER A 460 -3.13 -14.96 -32.84
C SER A 460 -2.62 -16.41 -32.80
N PRO A 461 -3.33 -17.38 -33.41
CA PRO A 461 -2.87 -18.76 -33.52
C PRO A 461 -1.46 -18.87 -34.10
N ALA A 462 -1.14 -18.07 -35.12
CA ALA A 462 0.19 -18.03 -35.73
C ALA A 462 1.28 -17.57 -34.76
N GLN A 463 1.00 -16.60 -33.88
CA GLN A 463 1.93 -16.19 -32.83
C GLN A 463 2.13 -17.29 -31.79
N VAL A 464 1.06 -17.99 -31.38
CA VAL A 464 1.16 -19.11 -30.43
C VAL A 464 1.98 -20.25 -31.03
N ASP A 465 1.77 -20.60 -32.29
CA ASP A 465 2.53 -21.64 -32.98
C ASP A 465 4.00 -21.26 -33.15
N ALA A 466 4.29 -19.99 -33.51
CA ALA A 466 5.65 -19.50 -33.63
C ALA A 466 6.44 -19.58 -32.31
N LEU A 467 5.77 -19.37 -31.16
CA LEU A 467 6.39 -19.49 -29.84
C LEU A 467 6.73 -20.93 -29.44
N ARG A 468 6.20 -21.94 -30.15
CA ARG A 468 6.52 -23.36 -29.94
C ARG A 468 7.73 -23.81 -30.74
N GLU A 469 8.19 -23.02 -31.71
CA GLU A 469 9.38 -23.33 -32.50
C GLU A 469 10.62 -22.63 -31.89
N TRP A 470 11.49 -23.42 -31.27
CA TRP A 470 12.74 -22.92 -30.68
C TRP A 470 13.83 -22.72 -31.74
N ARG A 471 13.72 -23.36 -32.90
CA ARG A 471 14.71 -23.22 -33.97
C ARG A 471 14.64 -21.82 -34.55
N SER A 472 15.82 -21.25 -34.80
CA SER A 472 15.90 -19.92 -35.37
C SER A 472 15.37 -19.92 -36.81
N PRO A 473 14.35 -19.09 -37.13
CA PRO A 473 13.93 -18.91 -38.52
C PRO A 473 15.01 -18.21 -39.35
N ARG A 474 16.04 -17.62 -38.71
CA ARG A 474 17.18 -16.99 -39.40
C ARG A 474 18.18 -18.01 -39.96
N PHE A 475 18.16 -19.25 -39.47
CA PHE A 475 19.04 -20.33 -39.93
C PHE A 475 18.21 -21.54 -40.34
N PRO A 476 17.44 -21.46 -41.45
CA PRO A 476 16.70 -22.61 -41.94
C PRO A 476 17.69 -23.75 -42.22
N GLY A 477 17.40 -24.95 -41.71
CA GLY A 477 18.22 -26.13 -41.97
C GLY A 477 18.30 -26.39 -43.47
N ALA A 478 19.48 -26.74 -43.97
CA ALA A 478 19.66 -27.20 -45.34
C ALA A 478 19.09 -28.61 -45.51
N SER A 479 17.76 -28.76 -45.49
CA SER A 479 17.10 -29.95 -46.01
C SER A 479 15.64 -29.65 -46.37
N ALA A 480 15.38 -29.58 -47.67
CA ALA A 480 14.17 -30.12 -48.28
C ALA A 480 14.63 -31.22 -49.25
#